data_AF-A0A1A2XR07-F1
#
_entry.id   AF-A0A1A2XR07-F1
#
_cell.length_a   1.000
_cell.length_b   1.000
_cell.length_c   1.000
_cell.angle_alpha   90.00
_cell.angle_beta   90.00
_cell.angle_gamma   90.00
#
_symmetry.space_group_name_H-M   'P 1'
#
loop_
_entity.id
_entity.type
_entity.pdbx_description
1 polymer ?
#
loop_
_entity_poly.entity_id
_entity_poly.type
_entity_poly.pdbx_seq_one_letter_code
_entity_poly.pdbx_strand_id
1 'polypeptide(L)'
;MPLTSPWSPADNANDRLLDVSDAARIMGVKPATIRTWARRGYIGLDGTRQRLRLRGIDERGRRYYSWFDVAKAERATRDRAGRHFPRLTEDTEIF
;
A
#
# COMPACT_ATOMS: atom_id res chain seq x y z
N MET A 1 -25.73 -23.33 -20.89
CA MET A 1 -25.91 -21.94 -20.44
C MET A 1 -24.92 -21.65 -19.32
N PRO A 2 -23.99 -20.68 -19.41
CA PRO A 2 -23.18 -20.29 -18.26
C PRO A 2 -23.67 -18.98 -17.65
N LEU A 3 -23.79 -18.95 -16.31
CA LEU A 3 -23.99 -17.73 -15.52
C LEU A 3 -22.78 -16.80 -15.72
N THR A 4 -23.00 -15.65 -16.36
CA THR A 4 -22.05 -14.53 -16.33
C THR A 4 -22.17 -13.86 -14.96
N SER A 5 -21.28 -14.21 -14.04
CA SER A 5 -21.19 -13.52 -12.75
C SER A 5 -20.74 -12.07 -12.98
N PRO A 6 -21.40 -11.04 -12.42
CA PRO A 6 -21.16 -9.64 -12.77
C PRO A 6 -19.85 -9.03 -12.23
N TRP A 7 -18.95 -9.83 -11.65
CA TRP A 7 -17.59 -9.38 -11.36
C TRP A 7 -16.63 -9.97 -12.40
N SER A 8 -16.13 -9.10 -13.25
CA SER A 8 -15.28 -9.46 -14.38
C SER A 8 -13.85 -9.78 -13.90
N PRO A 9 -13.19 -10.84 -14.41
CA PRO A 9 -11.85 -11.29 -13.99
C PRO A 9 -10.68 -10.36 -14.40
N ALA A 10 -10.96 -9.11 -14.80
CA ALA A 10 -9.94 -8.06 -14.91
C ALA A 10 -9.49 -7.54 -13.53
N ASP A 11 -10.25 -7.80 -12.47
CA ASP A 11 -9.78 -7.75 -11.09
C ASP A 11 -8.92 -9.00 -10.85
N ASN A 12 -7.67 -8.97 -11.33
CA ASN A 12 -6.54 -9.82 -10.95
C ASN A 12 -6.98 -11.03 -10.10
N ALA A 13 -7.36 -12.14 -10.73
CA ALA A 13 -8.03 -13.30 -10.11
C ALA A 13 -7.25 -13.98 -8.96
N ASN A 14 -6.07 -13.45 -8.61
CA ASN A 14 -5.21 -13.86 -7.52
C ASN A 14 -4.96 -12.74 -6.48
N ASP A 15 -5.75 -11.66 -6.53
CA ASP A 15 -5.64 -10.55 -5.60
C ASP A 15 -6.26 -10.93 -4.24
N ARG A 16 -5.38 -11.28 -3.32
CA ARG A 16 -5.79 -11.64 -1.97
C ARG A 16 -6.26 -10.40 -1.21
N LEU A 17 -7.50 -10.44 -0.74
CA LEU A 17 -8.03 -9.45 0.19
C LEU A 17 -7.45 -9.67 1.59
N LEU A 18 -6.88 -8.62 2.16
CA LEU A 18 -6.26 -8.65 3.47
C LEU A 18 -6.90 -7.63 4.40
N ASP A 19 -7.11 -8.04 5.64
CA ASP A 19 -7.45 -7.07 6.68
C ASP A 19 -6.23 -6.22 7.06
N VAL A 20 -6.45 -5.17 7.86
CA VAL A 20 -5.36 -4.25 8.27
C VAL A 20 -4.23 -4.98 9.00
N SER A 21 -4.55 -5.98 9.82
CA SER A 21 -3.60 -6.66 10.69
C SER A 21 -2.72 -7.62 9.88
N ASP A 22 -3.33 -8.40 9.00
CA ASP A 22 -2.65 -9.30 8.09
C ASP A 22 -1.82 -8.53 7.06
N ALA A 23 -2.37 -7.46 6.49
CA ALA A 23 -1.63 -6.58 5.58
C ALA A 23 -0.37 -6.00 6.24
N ALA A 24 -0.51 -5.51 7.48
CA ALA A 24 0.61 -4.98 8.26
C ALA A 24 1.68 -6.05 8.52
N ARG A 25 1.26 -7.25 8.93
CA ARG A 25 2.16 -8.38 9.23
C ARG A 25 2.92 -8.85 7.99
N ILE A 26 2.22 -9.04 6.87
CA ILE A 26 2.82 -9.55 5.62
C ILE A 26 3.82 -8.53 5.05
N MET A 27 3.52 -7.24 5.15
CA MET A 27 4.35 -6.18 4.57
C MET A 27 5.43 -5.63 5.52
N GLY A 28 5.44 -6.07 6.77
CA GLY A 28 6.38 -5.59 7.78
C GLY A 28 6.19 -4.12 8.15
N VAL A 29 4.96 -3.59 8.06
CA VAL A 29 4.62 -2.21 8.42
C VAL A 29 3.70 -2.15 9.63
N LYS A 30 3.63 -1.00 10.30
CA LYS A 30 2.68 -0.82 11.41
C LYS A 30 1.24 -0.76 10.87
N PRO A 31 0.23 -1.31 11.57
CA PRO A 31 -1.19 -1.16 11.21
C PRO A 31 -1.63 0.31 11.05
N ALA A 32 -1.02 1.23 11.81
CA ALA A 32 -1.26 2.66 11.69
C ALA A 32 -0.85 3.21 10.31
N THR A 33 0.20 2.66 9.69
CA THR A 33 0.66 3.03 8.34
C THR A 33 -0.40 2.70 7.30
N ILE A 34 -0.97 1.48 7.34
CA ILE A 34 -2.07 1.06 6.47
C ILE A 34 -3.28 2.00 6.61
N ARG A 35 -3.68 2.33 7.85
CA ARG A 35 -4.80 3.26 8.11
C ARG A 35 -4.50 4.67 7.59
N THR A 36 -3.25 5.11 7.65
CA THR A 36 -2.81 6.40 7.13
C THR A 36 -2.91 6.41 5.60
N TRP A 37 -2.47 5.36 4.92
CA TRP A 37 -2.62 5.24 3.47
C TRP A 37 -4.10 5.21 3.04
N ALA A 38 -4.98 4.60 3.82
CA ALA A 38 -6.43 4.61 3.53
C ALA A 38 -7.09 5.97 3.78
N ARG A 39 -6.72 6.68 4.86
CA ARG A 39 -7.33 7.98 5.22
C ARG A 39 -6.73 9.15 4.45
N ARG A 40 -5.40 9.29 4.53
CA ARG A 40 -4.65 10.42 3.98
C ARG A 40 -4.10 10.12 2.58
N GLY A 41 -3.96 8.86 2.18
CA GLY A 41 -3.23 8.51 0.97
C GLY A 41 -1.72 8.44 1.20
N TYR A 42 -1.01 7.91 0.21
CA TYR A 42 0.43 7.81 0.11
C TYR A 42 0.92 8.47 -1.18
N ILE A 43 2.21 8.76 -1.28
CA ILE A 43 2.79 9.24 -2.53
C ILE A 43 3.28 8.03 -3.32
N GLY A 44 2.77 7.87 -4.54
CA GLY A 44 3.17 6.84 -5.48
C GLY A 44 4.57 7.08 -6.04
N LEU A 45 5.09 6.09 -6.77
CA LEU A 45 6.42 6.15 -7.40
C LEU A 45 6.53 7.25 -8.46
N ASP A 46 5.40 7.59 -9.08
CA ASP A 46 5.21 8.69 -10.03
C ASP A 46 5.15 10.08 -9.35
N GLY A 47 5.26 10.13 -8.02
CA GLY A 47 5.14 11.36 -7.25
C GLY A 47 3.69 11.82 -7.02
N THR A 48 2.69 11.10 -7.54
CA THR A 48 1.28 11.47 -7.38
C THR A 48 0.73 10.93 -6.05
N ARG A 49 -0.31 11.58 -5.51
CA ARG A 49 -0.96 11.10 -4.30
C ARG A 49 -1.96 10.01 -4.64
N GLN A 50 -1.67 8.78 -4.21
CA GLN A 50 -2.54 7.64 -4.34
C GLN A 50 -3.23 7.33 -3.00
N ARG A 51 -4.40 6.67 -3.03
CA ARG A 51 -5.13 6.28 -1.82
C ARG A 51 -5.42 4.79 -1.87
N LEU A 52 -5.17 4.12 -0.74
CA LEU A 52 -5.45 2.70 -0.60
C LEU A 52 -6.98 2.50 -0.66
N ARG A 53 -7.44 1.80 -1.70
CA ARG A 53 -8.88 1.60 -1.93
C ARG A 53 -9.40 0.48 -1.05
N LEU A 54 -10.51 0.76 -0.39
CA LEU A 54 -11.29 -0.24 0.32
C LEU A 54 -11.97 -1.14 -0.70
N ARG A 55 -11.65 -2.44 -0.69
CA ARG A 55 -12.31 -3.42 -1.57
C ARG A 55 -13.57 -4.00 -0.95
N GLY A 56 -13.64 -4.07 0.38
CA GLY A 56 -14.82 -4.57 1.08
C GLY A 56 -14.78 -4.32 2.57
N ILE A 57 -15.94 -4.54 3.21
CA ILE A 57 -16.11 -4.50 4.66
C ILE A 57 -16.70 -5.85 5.10
N ASP A 58 -16.16 -6.44 6.17
CA ASP A 58 -16.71 -7.63 6.82
C ASP A 58 -18.03 -7.33 7.55
N GLU A 59 -18.78 -8.36 7.92
CA GLU A 59 -19.94 -8.27 8.83
C GLU A 59 -19.56 -7.63 10.19
N ARG A 60 -18.29 -7.79 10.59
CA ARG A 60 -17.72 -7.19 11.81
C ARG A 60 -17.21 -5.76 11.62
N GLY A 61 -17.44 -5.13 10.47
CA GLY A 61 -16.95 -3.79 10.15
C GLY A 61 -15.44 -3.71 9.82
N ARG A 62 -14.78 -4.86 9.62
CA ARG A 62 -13.35 -4.90 9.27
C ARG A 62 -13.14 -4.51 7.82
N ARG A 63 -12.13 -3.69 7.55
CA ARG A 63 -11.81 -3.18 6.22
C ARG A 63 -10.83 -4.10 5.52
N TYR A 64 -11.17 -4.50 4.29
CA TYR A 64 -10.31 -5.31 3.43
C TYR A 64 -9.70 -4.51 2.30
N TYR A 65 -8.41 -4.74 2.08
CA TYR A 65 -7.59 -4.10 1.07
C TYR A 65 -6.98 -5.14 0.15
N SER A 66 -6.77 -4.76 -1.11
CA SER A 66 -6.03 -5.56 -2.08
C SER A 66 -4.58 -5.73 -1.64
N TRP A 67 -4.04 -6.96 -1.68
CA TRP A 67 -2.63 -7.21 -1.41
C TRP A 67 -1.73 -6.43 -2.37
N PHE A 68 -2.11 -6.37 -3.65
CA PHE A 68 -1.36 -5.60 -4.66
C PHE A 68 -1.32 -4.10 -4.35
N ASP A 69 -2.44 -3.52 -3.92
CA ASP A 69 -2.49 -2.10 -3.56
C ASP A 69 -1.65 -1.80 -2.31
N VAL A 70 -1.68 -2.69 -1.32
CA VAL A 70 -0.83 -2.55 -0.13
C VAL A 70 0.65 -2.68 -0.49
N ALA A 71 1.01 -3.62 -1.36
CA ALA A 71 2.40 -3.82 -1.81
C ALA A 71 2.91 -2.58 -2.57
N LYS A 72 2.10 -1.99 -3.44
CA LYS A 72 2.42 -0.73 -4.13
C LYS A 72 2.67 0.41 -3.15
N ALA A 73 1.79 0.55 -2.15
CA ALA A 73 1.91 1.60 -1.13
C ALA A 73 3.17 1.44 -0.27
N GLU A 74 3.50 0.20 0.10
CA GLU A 74 4.73 -0.17 0.81
C GLU A 74 5.96 0.24 -0.01
N ARG A 75 6.05 -0.25 -1.24
CA ARG A 75 7.19 0.02 -2.12
C ARG A 75 7.41 1.51 -2.33
N ALA A 76 6.34 2.27 -2.58
CA ALA A 76 6.42 3.70 -2.77
C ALA A 76 6.86 4.45 -1.50
N THR A 77 6.39 4.00 -0.32
CA THR A 77 6.79 4.57 0.97
C THR A 77 8.27 4.28 1.27
N ARG A 78 8.74 3.05 1.01
CA ARG A 78 10.14 2.65 1.18
C ARG A 78 11.07 3.42 0.24
N ASP A 79 10.70 3.54 -1.04
CA ASP A 79 11.48 4.28 -2.03
C ASP A 79 11.66 5.75 -1.61
N ARG A 80 10.59 6.38 -1.11
CA ARG A 80 10.65 7.75 -0.57
C ARG A 80 11.52 7.86 0.70
N ALA A 81 11.44 6.90 1.60
CA ALA A 81 12.30 6.86 2.79
C ALA A 81 13.78 6.70 2.38
N GLY A 82 14.07 5.91 1.35
CA GLY A 82 15.39 5.78 0.76
C GLY A 82 15.88 7.06 0.06
N ARG A 83 15.01 7.76 -0.67
CA ARG A 83 15.33 9.07 -1.29
C ARG A 83 15.56 10.19 -0.26
N HIS A 84 15.02 10.03 0.94
CA HIS A 84 15.20 10.98 2.04
C HIS A 84 16.43 10.64 2.91
N PHE A 85 17.27 9.66 2.52
CA PHE A 85 18.60 9.57 3.11
C PHE A 85 19.38 10.85 2.77
N PRO A 86 19.81 11.61 3.79
CA PRO A 86 20.55 12.84 3.54
C PRO A 86 21.83 12.51 2.80
N ARG A 87 22.13 13.35 1.82
CA ARG A 87 23.44 13.52 1.22
C ARG A 87 24.46 13.54 2.37
N LEU A 88 25.24 12.47 2.51
CA LEU A 88 26.44 12.53 3.35
C LEU A 88 27.23 13.71 2.83
N THR A 89 27.45 14.67 3.71
CA THR A 89 28.27 15.86 3.54
C THR A 89 29.58 15.49 2.87
N GLU A 90 29.64 15.66 1.55
CA GLU A 90 30.84 16.16 0.90
C GLU A 90 31.17 17.51 1.58
N ASP A 91 32.46 17.77 1.77
CA ASP A 91 33.04 18.95 2.42
C ASP A 91 33.26 18.79 3.93
N THR A 92 34.19 17.89 4.26
CA THR A 92 35.15 18.21 5.32
C THR A 92 36.54 17.94 4.76
N GLU A 93 36.93 18.76 3.79
CA GLU A 93 38.34 19.14 3.65
C GLU A 93 38.76 19.75 5.00
N ILE A 94 39.44 18.97 5.82
CA ILE A 94 40.30 19.50 6.87
C ILE A 94 41.71 19.39 6.31
N PHE A 95 42.27 20.57 6.05
CA PHE A 95 43.64 20.86 5.67
C PHE A 95 44.69 20.13 6.52
#